data_AF-A0A368EME3-F1
#
_entry.id   AF-A0A368EME3-F1
#
_cell.length_a   1.000
_cell.length_b   1.000
_cell.length_c   1.000
_cell.angle_alpha   90.00
_cell.angle_beta   90.00
_cell.angle_gamma   90.00
#
_symmetry.space_group_name_H-M   'P 1'
#
loop_
_entity.id
_entity.type
_entity.pdbx_description
1 polymer ?
#
loop_
_entity_poly.entity_id
_entity_poly.type
_entity_poly.pdbx_seq_one_letter_code
_entity_poly.pdbx_strand_id
1 'polypeptide(L)'
;MSEPSDEDLMSAIAEGDQMAFNLLTSRHLKMVYAIALQRLKHPSDAEEVAQDVFTRLWQNAPKWEAEAKISTWLYRVCVNRSIDMLRRRKPMTDIEDVPEIPDGADNALQTLETKDRKRQIEEALGNLTSEQRDAIQLVYFFEMRQQEAADSLGLSLAALESLLRRARKKLHTVLNKNYEELY
;
A
#
# COMPACT_ATOMS: atom_id res chain seq x y z
N MET A 1 8.28 30.16 -1.91
CA MET A 1 6.91 29.73 -2.29
C MET A 1 6.66 28.39 -1.64
N SER A 2 5.47 28.17 -1.07
CA SER A 2 5.08 26.86 -0.54
C SER A 2 5.00 25.85 -1.69
N GLU A 3 5.40 24.61 -1.44
CA GLU A 3 5.15 23.52 -2.38
C GLU A 3 3.64 23.28 -2.50
N PRO A 4 3.08 23.05 -3.72
CA PRO A 4 1.65 22.83 -3.89
C PRO A 4 1.19 21.52 -3.23
N SER A 5 -0.01 21.55 -2.66
CA SER A 5 -0.65 20.38 -2.07
C SER A 5 -1.04 19.35 -3.15
N ASP A 6 -1.33 18.11 -2.75
CA ASP A 6 -1.83 17.12 -3.70
C ASP A 6 -3.19 17.55 -4.30
N GLU A 7 -4.01 18.25 -3.52
CA GLU A 7 -5.30 18.79 -3.91
C GLU A 7 -5.17 19.90 -4.97
N ASP A 8 -4.21 20.82 -4.79
CA ASP A 8 -3.91 21.87 -5.78
C ASP A 8 -3.47 21.24 -7.11
N LEU A 9 -2.58 20.25 -7.03
CA LEU A 9 -2.09 19.54 -8.21
C LEU A 9 -3.22 18.79 -8.93
N MET A 10 -4.12 18.13 -8.20
CA MET A 10 -5.27 17.45 -8.79
C MET A 10 -6.23 18.39 -9.51
N SER A 11 -6.44 19.59 -8.96
CA SER A 11 -7.25 20.62 -9.59
C SER A 11 -6.65 21.07 -10.92
N ALA A 12 -5.33 21.29 -10.97
CA ALA A 12 -4.63 21.61 -12.21
C ALA A 12 -4.62 20.45 -13.22
N ILE A 13 -4.46 19.20 -12.75
CA ILE A 13 -4.52 18.01 -13.61
C ILE A 13 -5.91 17.86 -14.23
N ALA A 14 -6.99 18.18 -13.51
CA ALA A 14 -8.35 18.16 -14.04
C ALA A 14 -8.53 19.12 -15.23
N GLU A 15 -7.76 20.20 -15.29
CA GLU A 15 -7.71 21.17 -16.39
C GLU A 15 -6.73 20.77 -17.52
N GLY A 16 -6.01 19.65 -17.35
CA GLY A 16 -5.05 19.15 -18.34
C GLY A 16 -3.62 19.63 -18.13
N ASP A 17 -3.25 20.12 -16.94
CA ASP A 17 -1.88 20.53 -16.63
C ASP A 17 -0.92 19.32 -16.51
N GLN A 18 -0.09 19.15 -17.54
CA GLN A 18 0.91 18.08 -17.60
C GLN A 18 2.05 18.27 -16.58
N MET A 19 2.42 19.50 -16.22
CA MET A 19 3.45 19.75 -15.22
C MET A 19 2.96 19.35 -13.83
N ALA A 20 1.71 19.67 -13.49
CA ALA A 20 1.08 19.26 -12.25
C ALA A 20 1.03 17.71 -12.15
N PHE A 21 0.67 17.04 -13.25
CA PHE A 21 0.68 15.58 -13.31
C PHE A 21 2.06 14.97 -13.09
N ASN A 22 3.09 15.53 -13.72
CA ASN A 22 4.46 15.05 -13.58
C ASN A 22 4.97 15.22 -12.13
N LEU A 23 4.62 16.34 -11.49
CA LEU A 23 4.99 16.60 -10.10
C LEU A 23 4.30 15.63 -9.14
N LEU A 24 2.98 15.45 -9.27
CA LEU A 24 2.22 14.51 -8.46
C LEU A 24 2.71 13.06 -8.66
N THR A 25 2.97 12.68 -9.91
CA THR A 25 3.54 11.36 -10.25
C THR A 25 4.89 11.17 -9.59
N SER A 26 5.80 12.15 -9.70
CA SER A 26 7.14 12.07 -9.08
C SER A 26 7.07 11.91 -7.57
N ARG A 27 6.11 12.58 -6.91
CA ARG A 27 5.88 12.50 -5.46
C ARG A 27 5.45 11.10 -5.01
N HIS A 28 4.59 10.43 -5.77
CA HIS A 28 3.94 9.19 -5.34
C HIS A 28 4.43 7.90 -6.04
N LEU A 29 5.19 8.02 -7.13
CA LEU A 29 5.63 6.88 -7.95
C LEU A 29 6.41 5.84 -7.13
N LYS A 30 7.31 6.29 -6.26
CA LYS A 30 8.10 5.37 -5.42
C LYS A 30 7.22 4.51 -4.52
N MET A 31 6.17 5.09 -3.93
CA MET A 31 5.22 4.37 -3.09
C MET A 31 4.43 3.36 -3.92
N VAL A 32 3.83 3.80 -5.03
CA VAL A 32 3.02 2.94 -5.91
C VAL A 32 3.85 1.77 -6.45
N TYR A 33 5.06 2.05 -6.94
CA TYR A 33 5.96 1.03 -7.46
C TYR A 33 6.38 0.03 -6.38
N ALA A 34 6.73 0.50 -5.18
CA ALA A 34 7.11 -0.39 -4.08
C ALA A 34 5.97 -1.33 -3.66
N ILE A 35 4.72 -0.83 -3.62
CA ILE A 35 3.53 -1.66 -3.33
C ILE A 35 3.35 -2.72 -4.41
N ALA A 36 3.36 -2.32 -5.68
CA ALA A 36 3.16 -3.23 -6.80
C ALA A 36 4.28 -4.30 -6.86
N LEU A 37 5.54 -3.89 -6.73
CA LEU A 37 6.69 -4.80 -6.73
C LEU A 37 6.64 -5.79 -5.55
N GLN A 38 6.27 -5.30 -4.36
CA GLN A 38 6.13 -6.15 -3.18
C GLN A 38 5.07 -7.24 -3.37
N ARG A 39 4.01 -6.98 -4.13
CA ARG A 39 2.92 -7.93 -4.40
C ARG A 39 3.22 -8.87 -5.56
N LEU A 40 3.66 -8.30 -6.67
CA LEU A 40 3.77 -9.02 -7.94
C LEU A 40 5.09 -9.79 -8.07
N LYS A 41 6.10 -9.39 -7.30
CA LYS A 41 7.46 -9.96 -7.31
C LYS A 41 8.08 -10.01 -8.71
N HIS A 42 7.60 -9.16 -9.62
CA HIS A 42 8.03 -9.09 -11.00
C HIS A 42 8.14 -7.61 -11.41
N PRO A 43 9.34 -7.10 -11.71
CA PRO A 43 9.56 -5.68 -12.00
C PRO A 43 8.68 -5.14 -13.13
N SER A 44 8.58 -5.86 -14.25
CA SER A 44 7.80 -5.39 -15.40
C SER A 44 6.30 -5.28 -15.09
N ASP A 45 5.75 -6.17 -14.26
CA ASP A 45 4.35 -6.09 -13.85
C ASP A 45 4.12 -4.94 -12.88
N ALA A 46 5.11 -4.66 -12.02
CA ALA A 46 5.07 -3.52 -11.13
C ALA A 46 5.08 -2.19 -11.89
N GLU A 47 5.87 -2.10 -12.97
CA GLU A 47 5.87 -0.95 -13.89
C GLU A 47 4.52 -0.82 -14.60
N GLU A 48 3.96 -1.92 -15.11
CA GLU A 48 2.65 -1.92 -15.76
C GLU A 48 1.54 -1.45 -14.82
N VAL A 49 1.51 -1.98 -13.58
CA VAL A 49 0.54 -1.55 -12.56
C VAL A 49 0.73 -0.08 -12.20
N ALA A 50 1.97 0.39 -12.02
CA ALA A 50 2.23 1.79 -11.74
C ALA A 50 1.75 2.71 -12.87
N GLN A 51 2.02 2.33 -14.13
CA GLN A 51 1.57 3.08 -15.29
C GLN A 51 0.04 3.15 -15.35
N ASP A 52 -0.67 2.04 -15.13
CA ASP A 52 -2.14 2.01 -15.12
C ASP A 52 -2.72 2.85 -13.97
N VAL A 53 -2.10 2.81 -12.78
CA VAL A 53 -2.50 3.65 -11.63
C VAL A 53 -2.45 5.13 -12.00
N PHE A 54 -1.35 5.62 -12.57
CA PHE A 54 -1.21 7.03 -12.94
C PHE A 54 -2.04 7.40 -14.19
N THR A 55 -2.25 6.46 -15.12
CA THR A 55 -3.19 6.65 -16.24
C THR A 55 -4.62 6.85 -15.72
N ARG A 56 -5.04 6.06 -14.74
CA ARG A 56 -6.34 6.23 -14.08
C ARG A 56 -6.41 7.51 -13.29
N LEU A 57 -5.31 7.96 -12.68
CA LEU A 57 -5.28 9.24 -11.97
C LEU A 57 -5.61 10.38 -12.94
N TRP A 58 -4.92 10.43 -14.08
CA TRP A 58 -5.18 11.41 -15.13
C TRP A 58 -6.63 11.37 -15.62
N GLN A 59 -7.16 10.18 -15.90
CA GLN A 59 -8.53 10.01 -16.40
C GLN A 59 -9.61 10.39 -15.37
N ASN A 60 -9.34 10.20 -14.07
CA ASN A 60 -10.32 10.47 -13.01
C ASN A 60 -10.14 11.85 -12.37
N ALA A 61 -9.07 12.58 -12.65
CA ALA A 61 -8.83 13.91 -12.08
C ALA A 61 -10.02 14.88 -12.28
N PRO A 62 -10.70 14.94 -13.45
CA PRO A 62 -11.87 15.82 -13.62
C PRO A 62 -13.09 15.46 -12.75
N LYS A 63 -13.13 14.24 -12.21
CA LYS A 63 -14.19 13.73 -11.34
C LYS A 63 -13.74 13.58 -9.89
N TRP A 64 -12.56 14.10 -9.57
CA TRP A 64 -11.99 13.96 -8.26
C TRP A 64 -12.75 14.82 -7.25
N GLU A 65 -13.31 14.18 -6.23
CA GLU A 65 -13.85 14.83 -5.05
C GLU A 65 -12.93 14.49 -3.87
N ALA A 66 -12.57 15.49 -3.06
CA ALA A 66 -11.59 15.37 -1.98
C ALA A 66 -12.15 14.62 -0.74
N GLU A 67 -12.68 13.42 -0.95
CA GLU A 67 -13.23 12.56 0.11
C GLU A 67 -12.14 11.76 0.84
N ALA A 68 -10.95 11.60 0.23
CA ALA A 68 -9.80 10.92 0.81
C ALA A 68 -8.49 11.56 0.34
N LYS A 69 -7.39 11.32 1.06
CA LYS A 69 -6.05 11.74 0.60
C LYS A 69 -5.70 11.04 -0.72
N ILE A 70 -4.98 11.73 -1.61
CA ILE A 70 -4.54 11.15 -2.89
C ILE A 70 -3.68 9.90 -2.71
N SER A 71 -2.81 9.90 -1.70
CA SER A 71 -2.00 8.73 -1.33
C SER A 71 -2.86 7.51 -0.99
N THR A 72 -4.00 7.70 -0.31
CA THR A 72 -4.96 6.64 0.01
C THR A 72 -5.61 6.08 -1.25
N TRP A 73 -6.03 6.96 -2.17
CA TRP A 73 -6.62 6.54 -3.44
C TRP A 73 -5.61 5.78 -4.31
N LEU A 74 -4.39 6.30 -4.43
CA LEU A 74 -3.30 5.65 -5.18
C LEU A 74 -2.97 4.27 -4.62
N TYR A 75 -2.89 4.15 -3.29
CA TYR A 75 -2.68 2.88 -2.62
C TYR A 75 -3.78 1.88 -2.98
N ARG A 76 -5.06 2.27 -2.85
CA ARG A 76 -6.21 1.42 -3.16
C ARG A 76 -6.19 0.94 -4.61
N VAL A 77 -6.00 1.86 -5.56
CA VAL A 77 -5.96 1.49 -6.98
C VAL A 77 -4.80 0.54 -7.25
N CYS A 78 -3.61 0.82 -6.70
CA CYS A 78 -2.44 -0.04 -6.86
C CYS A 78 -2.67 -1.48 -6.33
N VAL A 79 -3.22 -1.61 -5.12
CA VAL A 79 -3.52 -2.92 -4.52
C VAL A 79 -4.53 -3.69 -5.38
N ASN A 80 -5.62 -3.05 -5.80
CA ASN A 80 -6.65 -3.70 -6.61
C ASN A 80 -6.11 -4.17 -7.96
N ARG A 81 -5.31 -3.34 -8.62
CA ARG A 81 -4.68 -3.72 -9.90
C ARG A 81 -3.67 -4.84 -9.75
N SER A 82 -2.93 -4.87 -8.64
CA SER A 82 -2.03 -5.98 -8.33
C SER A 82 -2.79 -7.30 -8.11
N ILE A 83 -3.92 -7.25 -7.40
CA ILE A 83 -4.79 -8.43 -7.18
C ILE A 83 -5.38 -8.91 -8.50
N ASP A 84 -5.90 -8.01 -9.33
CA ASP A 84 -6.43 -8.34 -10.66
C ASP A 84 -5.38 -9.03 -11.53
N MET A 85 -4.14 -8.53 -11.52
CA MET A 85 -3.04 -9.13 -12.27
C MET A 85 -2.73 -10.55 -11.78
N LEU A 86 -2.64 -10.75 -10.46
CA LEU A 86 -2.41 -12.08 -9.87
C LEU A 86 -3.54 -13.06 -10.20
N ARG A 87 -4.79 -12.61 -10.20
CA ARG A 87 -5.96 -13.41 -10.61
C ARG A 87 -5.89 -13.82 -12.07
N ARG A 88 -5.35 -12.99 -12.97
CA ARG A 88 -5.16 -13.35 -14.39
C ARG A 88 -4.06 -14.38 -14.59
N ARG A 89 -3.03 -14.37 -13.73
CA ARG A 89 -1.90 -15.33 -13.79
C ARG A 89 -2.29 -16.74 -13.34
N LYS A 90 -3.26 -16.90 -12.44
CA LYS A 90 -3.81 -18.20 -12.03
C LYS A 90 -5.14 -18.46 -12.76
N PRO A 91 -5.21 -19.34 -13.78
CA PRO A 91 -6.52 -19.82 -14.22
C PRO A 91 -7.22 -20.50 -13.04
N MET A 92 -8.50 -20.17 -12.82
CA MET A 92 -9.35 -20.60 -11.70
C MET A 92 -8.97 -21.96 -11.09
N THR A 93 -8.36 -21.91 -9.91
CA THR A 93 -8.49 -22.96 -8.89
C THR A 93 -8.51 -22.28 -7.53
N ASP A 94 -9.26 -22.88 -6.61
CA ASP A 94 -9.75 -22.35 -5.35
C ASP A 94 -8.77 -21.53 -4.50
N ILE A 95 -9.38 -20.70 -3.66
CA ILE A 95 -8.77 -19.90 -2.60
C ILE A 95 -8.12 -20.85 -1.59
N GLU A 96 -6.94 -21.38 -1.90
CA GLU A 96 -6.07 -22.09 -0.98
C GLU A 96 -4.74 -22.36 -1.70
N ASP A 97 -3.95 -21.31 -1.88
CA ASP A 97 -2.50 -21.48 -2.04
C ASP A 97 -1.83 -20.15 -1.77
N VAL A 98 -1.38 -20.02 -0.52
CA VAL A 98 -0.49 -18.96 -0.04
C VAL A 98 0.92 -19.33 -0.53
N PRO A 99 1.51 -18.62 -1.50
CA PRO A 99 2.91 -18.82 -1.83
C PRO A 99 3.75 -18.29 -0.66
N GLU A 100 4.61 -19.13 -0.10
CA GLU A 100 5.74 -18.67 0.71
C GLU A 100 6.61 -17.70 -0.11
N ILE A 101 7.00 -16.59 0.51
CA ILE A 101 7.84 -15.57 -0.13
C ILE A 101 9.27 -15.73 0.40
N PRO A 102 10.28 -15.84 -0.48
CA PRO A 102 11.69 -15.67 -0.12
C PRO A 102 11.99 -14.23 0.26
N ASP A 103 12.77 -14.09 1.33
CA ASP A 103 13.16 -12.83 1.94
C ASP A 103 14.06 -11.98 1.03
N GLY A 104 13.91 -10.65 1.09
CA GLY A 104 14.86 -9.70 0.50
C GLY A 104 14.26 -8.57 -0.34
N ALA A 105 14.39 -7.34 0.18
CA ALA A 105 15.01 -6.22 -0.54
C ALA A 105 15.13 -4.98 0.38
N ASP A 106 16.39 -4.63 0.65
CA ASP A 106 16.87 -3.42 1.31
C ASP A 106 16.49 -2.10 0.60
N ASN A 107 16.44 -0.98 1.36
CA ASN A 107 17.21 0.23 1.04
C ASN A 107 17.22 1.33 2.15
N ALA A 108 18.44 1.58 2.67
CA ALA A 108 19.18 2.80 3.05
C ALA A 108 18.69 3.89 4.07
N LEU A 109 19.54 4.08 5.12
CA LEU A 109 20.00 5.30 5.87
C LEU A 109 18.95 6.28 6.50
N GLN A 110 18.95 6.81 7.73
CA GLN A 110 19.86 7.09 8.88
C GLN A 110 18.96 7.01 10.16
N THR A 111 19.29 6.46 11.34
CA THR A 111 20.29 6.83 12.37
C THR A 111 20.22 5.70 13.41
N LEU A 112 21.33 5.34 14.07
CA LEU A 112 21.54 4.01 14.70
C LEU A 112 20.48 3.53 15.73
N GLU A 113 19.84 4.41 16.51
CA GLU A 113 18.74 4.02 17.43
C GLU A 113 17.41 3.75 16.69
N THR A 114 17.19 4.43 15.56
CA THR A 114 16.03 4.21 14.69
C THR A 114 16.17 2.90 13.92
N LYS A 115 17.39 2.39 13.71
CA LYS A 115 17.64 1.15 12.95
C LYS A 115 17.13 -0.10 13.66
N ASP A 116 17.35 -0.22 14.97
CA ASP A 116 16.84 -1.39 15.70
C ASP A 116 15.31 -1.35 15.77
N ARG A 117 14.71 -0.19 16.07
CA ARG A 117 13.25 -0.07 16.09
C ARG A 117 12.63 -0.22 14.70
N LYS A 118 13.27 0.29 13.65
CA LYS A 118 12.85 0.11 12.26
C LYS A 118 13.00 -1.36 11.83
N ARG A 119 14.10 -2.04 12.19
CA ARG A 119 14.27 -3.48 11.97
C ARG A 119 13.20 -4.28 12.69
N GLN A 120 12.91 -3.97 13.95
CA GLN A 120 11.84 -4.61 14.73
C GLN A 120 10.46 -4.39 14.11
N ILE A 121 10.19 -3.17 13.60
CA ILE A 121 8.96 -2.87 12.87
C ILE A 121 8.93 -3.61 11.53
N GLU A 122 10.04 -3.66 10.79
CA GLU A 122 10.16 -4.39 9.52
C GLU A 122 10.02 -5.90 9.71
N GLU A 123 10.59 -6.49 10.76
CA GLU A 123 10.37 -7.89 11.17
C GLU A 123 8.92 -8.13 11.58
N ALA A 124 8.34 -7.25 12.41
CA ALA A 124 6.95 -7.36 12.83
C ALA A 124 5.98 -7.27 11.63
N LEU A 125 6.25 -6.36 10.69
CA LEU A 125 5.52 -6.22 9.44
C LEU A 125 5.80 -7.38 8.47
N GLY A 126 7.01 -7.94 8.46
CA GLY A 126 7.43 -9.09 7.65
C GLY A 126 6.68 -10.36 8.03
N ASN A 127 6.29 -10.49 9.29
CA ASN A 127 5.44 -11.58 9.78
C ASN A 127 3.97 -11.47 9.36
N LEU A 128 3.54 -10.33 8.81
CA LEU A 128 2.19 -10.16 8.29
C LEU A 128 2.09 -10.69 6.86
N THR A 129 0.97 -11.34 6.54
CA THR A 129 0.62 -11.60 5.14
C THR A 129 0.33 -10.27 4.43
N SER A 130 0.37 -10.26 3.10
CA SER A 130 0.01 -9.09 2.29
C SER A 130 -1.32 -8.47 2.71
N GLU A 131 -2.34 -9.31 2.91
CA GLU A 131 -3.70 -8.87 3.27
C GLU A 131 -3.77 -8.31 4.69
N GLN A 132 -2.98 -8.88 5.61
CA GLN A 132 -2.87 -8.38 6.99
C GLN A 132 -2.20 -7.00 7.00
N ARG A 133 -1.15 -6.81 6.21
CA ARG A 133 -0.46 -5.53 6.08
C ARG A 133 -1.37 -4.47 5.46
N ASP A 134 -2.12 -4.82 4.42
CA ASP A 134 -3.06 -3.89 3.77
C ASP A 134 -4.15 -3.42 4.73
N ALA A 135 -4.75 -4.37 5.46
CA ALA A 135 -5.78 -4.04 6.44
C ALA A 135 -5.24 -3.07 7.49
N ILE A 136 -4.01 -3.30 7.99
CA ILE A 136 -3.36 -2.37 8.92
C ILE A 136 -3.09 -1.02 8.27
N GLN A 137 -2.59 -1.00 7.03
CA GLN A 137 -2.20 0.23 6.36
C GLN A 137 -3.42 1.13 6.06
N LEU A 138 -4.49 0.56 5.54
CA LEU A 138 -5.74 1.29 5.28
C LEU A 138 -6.38 1.85 6.55
N VAL A 139 -6.49 1.04 7.61
CA VAL A 139 -7.21 1.45 8.83
C VAL A 139 -6.37 2.36 9.74
N TYR A 140 -5.07 2.09 9.90
CA TYR A 140 -4.25 2.79 10.90
C TYR A 140 -3.37 3.89 10.32
N PHE A 141 -2.88 3.74 9.09
CA PHE A 141 -2.00 4.75 8.48
C PHE A 141 -2.77 5.73 7.60
N PHE A 142 -3.79 5.24 6.91
CA PHE A 142 -4.69 6.07 6.11
C PHE A 142 -5.98 6.44 6.84
N GLU A 143 -6.15 6.02 8.09
CA GLU A 143 -7.29 6.36 8.97
C GLU A 143 -8.67 6.07 8.35
N MET A 144 -8.76 5.10 7.44
CA MET A 144 -10.02 4.74 6.78
C MET A 144 -10.98 4.03 7.73
N ARG A 145 -12.29 4.23 7.53
CA ARG A 145 -13.29 3.45 8.26
C ARG A 145 -13.16 1.98 7.85
N GLN A 146 -13.37 1.08 8.80
CA GLN A 146 -13.22 -0.37 8.56
C GLN A 146 -14.12 -0.86 7.41
N GLN A 147 -15.33 -0.34 7.27
CA GLN A 147 -16.19 -0.69 6.14
C GLN A 147 -15.56 -0.30 4.79
N GLU A 148 -15.04 0.93 4.67
CA GLU A 148 -14.42 1.43 3.44
C GLU A 148 -13.13 0.67 3.09
N ALA A 149 -12.36 0.27 4.11
CA ALA A 149 -11.18 -0.56 3.95
C ALA A 149 -11.54 -1.98 3.47
N ALA A 150 -12.63 -2.56 4.00
CA ALA A 150 -13.11 -3.87 3.57
C ALA A 150 -13.57 -3.83 2.10
N ASP A 151 -14.39 -2.84 1.75
CA ASP A 151 -14.86 -2.63 0.38
C ASP A 151 -13.68 -2.41 -0.59
N SER A 152 -12.68 -1.62 -0.16
CA SER A 152 -11.47 -1.35 -0.95
C SER A 152 -10.65 -2.59 -1.25
N LEU A 153 -10.61 -3.56 -0.33
CA LEU A 153 -9.89 -4.83 -0.50
C LEU A 153 -10.76 -5.94 -1.12
N GLY A 154 -12.04 -5.67 -1.43
CA GLY A 154 -12.98 -6.67 -1.91
C GLY A 154 -13.29 -7.75 -0.86
N LEU A 155 -13.33 -7.37 0.41
CA LEU A 155 -13.56 -8.26 1.56
C LEU A 155 -14.88 -7.92 2.26
N SER A 156 -15.43 -8.88 3.01
CA SER A 156 -16.48 -8.56 3.99
C SER A 156 -15.88 -7.85 5.22
N LEU A 157 -16.69 -7.05 5.92
CA LEU A 157 -16.26 -6.39 7.16
C LEU A 157 -15.70 -7.40 8.18
N ALA A 158 -16.39 -8.54 8.34
CA ALA A 158 -15.94 -9.61 9.24
C ALA A 158 -14.58 -10.21 8.82
N ALA A 159 -14.32 -10.35 7.51
CA ALA A 159 -13.02 -10.81 7.02
C ALA A 159 -11.91 -9.79 7.31
N LEU A 160 -12.19 -8.49 7.14
CA LEU A 160 -11.27 -7.41 7.50
C LEU A 160 -10.97 -7.41 9.01
N GLU A 161 -11.99 -7.48 9.86
CA GLU A 161 -11.82 -7.52 11.32
C GLU A 161 -10.97 -8.72 11.76
N SER A 162 -11.17 -9.88 11.11
CA SER A 162 -10.36 -11.07 11.35
C SER A 162 -8.90 -10.88 10.91
N LEU A 163 -8.64 -10.21 9.78
CA LEU A 163 -7.29 -9.82 9.36
C LEU A 163 -6.66 -8.86 10.35
N LEU A 164 -7.35 -7.78 10.74
CA LEU A 164 -6.88 -6.80 11.71
C LEU A 164 -6.54 -7.45 13.06
N ARG A 165 -7.41 -8.34 13.56
CA ARG A 165 -7.16 -9.06 14.82
C ARG A 165 -5.90 -9.92 14.73
N ARG A 166 -5.74 -10.69 13.64
CA ARG A 166 -4.54 -11.53 13.43
C ARG A 166 -3.28 -10.69 13.27
N ALA A 167 -3.37 -9.60 12.52
CA ALA A 167 -2.26 -8.67 12.32
C ALA A 167 -1.82 -8.04 13.64
N ARG A 168 -2.74 -7.47 14.42
CA ARG A 168 -2.45 -6.91 15.75
C ARG A 168 -1.83 -7.94 16.69
N LYS A 169 -2.34 -9.18 16.70
CA LYS A 169 -1.77 -10.26 17.53
C LYS A 169 -0.30 -10.54 17.17
N LYS A 170 0.00 -10.66 15.88
CA LYS A 170 1.38 -10.88 15.39
C LYS A 170 2.30 -9.70 15.73
N LEU A 171 1.84 -8.48 15.47
CA LEU A 171 2.59 -7.26 15.80
C LEU A 171 2.88 -7.18 17.31
N HIS A 172 1.87 -7.46 18.14
CA HIS A 172 2.02 -7.47 19.60
C HIS A 172 3.02 -8.53 20.08
N THR A 173 2.99 -9.75 19.53
CA THR A 173 3.96 -10.80 19.90
C THR A 173 5.40 -10.38 19.58
N VAL A 174 5.65 -9.81 18.40
CA VAL A 174 7.00 -9.40 17.99
C VAL A 174 7.48 -8.20 18.81
N LEU A 175 6.60 -7.19 19.00
CA LEU A 175 6.96 -5.98 19.73
C LEU A 175 7.17 -6.22 21.24
N ASN A 176 6.45 -7.15 21.86
CA ASN A 176 6.65 -7.49 23.27
C ASN A 176 7.84 -8.42 23.50
N LYS A 177 8.10 -9.39 22.61
CA LYS A 177 9.27 -10.27 22.73
C LYS A 177 10.58 -9.46 22.74
N ASN A 178 10.63 -8.41 21.94
CA ASN A 178 11.77 -7.49 21.89
C ASN A 178 11.87 -6.57 23.12
N TYR A 179 10.77 -6.35 23.84
CA TYR A 179 10.77 -5.57 25.09
C TYR A 179 11.34 -6.39 26.27
N GLU A 180 11.14 -7.71 26.27
CA GLU A 180 11.72 -8.62 27.26
C GLU A 180 13.19 -8.97 27.00
N GLU A 181 13.69 -8.82 25.76
CA GLU A 181 15.12 -9.05 25.43
C GLU A 181 16.01 -7.80 25.65
N LEU A 182 15.39 -6.63 25.88
CA LEU A 182 16.08 -5.37 26.17
C LEU A 182 16.23 -5.08 27.69
N TYR A 183 15.73 -5.97 28.54
CA TYR A 183 15.79 -5.90 30.01
C TYR A 183 16.15 -7.26 30.62
#